data_AF-A0A7S1BN27-F1
#
_entry.id   AF-A0A7S1BN27-F1
#
_cell.length_a   1.000
_cell.length_b   1.000
_cell.length_c   1.000
_cell.angle_alpha   90.00
_cell.angle_beta   90.00
_cell.angle_gamma   90.00
#
_symmetry.space_group_name_H-M   'P 1'
#
loop_
_entity.id
_entity.type
_entity.pdbx_description
1 polymer ?
#
loop_
_entity_poly.entity_id
_entity_poly.type
_entity_poly.pdbx_seq_one_letter_code
_entity_poly.pdbx_strand_id
1 'polypeptide(L)'
;MSYLPLSVSMVAVFFLPIIVPTIALDRRPSSNRMFFVSSARRLEKPISSVAVAAKAATITTVDTHGGGERPCEPHPCSSMLDRRSVLTDIIFKGTVSATSVVFSFPIETPAALAANKEAKENLSTSGKNNRLKNRLGKRILTICGIMDELQRDLFQNRWDLIEQYPTQLRSFVPVLTTFTDTAFPGDGSDQGLRVALRYEVGRFFGAVERLKLAVSRKDIDAAYLAYANMALHFDRYLKAGILYQYQEISTEKYFENLDDSIIYADPRKNPAYVRDLVILASGPDKGRTGTVIGIFPDTQNRVVKLDRYDPTSPIREIKVVTKEWAALRLGEQDPDAVFLIPRKDAKEE
;
A
#
# COMPACT_ATOMS: atom_id res chain seq x y z
N MET A 1 -9.39 70.59 -6.01
CA MET A 1 -9.59 69.13 -5.82
C MET A 1 -8.24 68.55 -5.46
N SER A 2 -8.05 68.23 -4.18
CA SER A 2 -6.76 67.89 -3.58
C SER A 2 -6.83 66.43 -3.12
N TYR A 3 -5.98 65.57 -3.69
CA TYR A 3 -5.91 64.16 -3.31
C TYR A 3 -4.95 63.97 -2.12
N LEU A 4 -5.45 63.38 -1.03
CA LEU A 4 -4.67 62.90 0.10
C LEU A 4 -4.06 61.53 -0.21
N PRO A 5 -2.82 61.23 0.23
CA PRO A 5 -2.24 59.91 0.08
C PRO A 5 -2.69 58.94 1.19
N LEU A 6 -3.01 57.72 0.77
CA LEU A 6 -3.33 56.57 1.64
C LEU A 6 -2.07 56.09 2.37
N SER A 7 -2.16 56.07 3.70
CA SER A 7 -1.19 55.49 4.63
C SER A 7 -1.25 53.96 4.61
N VAL A 8 -0.15 53.31 4.22
CA VAL A 8 0.03 51.85 4.31
C VAL A 8 0.48 51.50 5.74
N SER A 9 -0.38 50.83 6.50
CA SER A 9 -0.03 50.27 7.81
C SER A 9 0.74 48.96 7.65
N MET A 10 1.99 48.96 8.11
CA MET A 10 2.88 47.82 8.15
C MET A 10 2.58 47.00 9.42
N VAL A 11 1.95 45.83 9.28
CA VAL A 11 1.71 44.90 10.39
C VAL A 11 3.00 44.12 10.67
N ALA A 12 3.70 44.49 11.74
CA ALA A 12 4.83 43.74 12.26
C ALA A 12 4.33 42.54 13.08
N VAL A 13 4.54 41.32 12.59
CA VAL A 13 4.26 40.08 13.31
C VAL A 13 5.47 39.75 14.18
N PHE A 14 5.37 40.00 15.48
CA PHE A 14 6.37 39.58 16.46
C PHE A 14 6.18 38.09 16.80
N PHE A 15 7.18 37.27 16.44
CA PHE A 15 7.29 35.91 16.96
C PHE A 15 7.86 35.96 18.38
N LEU A 16 7.02 35.65 19.37
CA LEU A 16 7.47 35.35 20.73
C LEU A 16 7.99 33.91 20.81
N PRO A 17 9.13 33.65 21.47
CA PRO A 17 9.61 32.30 21.70
C PRO A 17 8.75 31.57 22.73
N ILE A 18 8.31 30.37 22.37
CA ILE A 18 7.65 29.43 23.27
C ILE A 18 8.71 28.90 24.25
N ILE A 19 8.61 29.32 25.51
CA ILE A 19 9.40 28.78 26.62
C ILE A 19 8.80 27.41 26.98
N VAL A 20 9.57 26.35 26.76
CA VAL A 20 9.23 25.00 27.22
C VAL A 20 9.75 24.83 28.65
N PRO A 21 8.89 24.57 29.65
CA PRO A 21 9.36 24.31 31.01
C PRO A 21 10.04 22.93 31.07
N THR A 22 11.30 22.93 31.47
CA THR A 22 12.07 21.74 31.80
C THR A 22 11.56 21.17 33.12
N ILE A 23 10.77 20.09 33.07
CA ILE A 23 10.38 19.35 34.27
C ILE A 23 11.54 18.43 34.63
N ALA A 24 12.27 18.80 35.68
CA ALA A 24 13.24 17.96 36.36
C ALA A 24 12.49 16.83 37.10
N LEU A 25 12.68 15.58 36.65
CA LEU A 25 12.21 14.40 37.37
C LEU A 25 13.26 14.01 38.42
N ASP A 26 12.94 14.35 39.67
CA ASP A 26 13.64 13.94 40.87
C ASP A 26 13.47 12.43 41.10
N ARG A 27 14.60 11.74 41.35
CA ARG A 27 14.66 10.32 41.68
C ARG A 27 14.55 10.18 43.20
N ARG A 28 13.51 9.50 43.69
CA ARG A 28 13.58 8.79 44.98
C ARG A 28 12.91 7.41 44.94
N PRO A 29 13.49 6.40 45.61
CA PRO A 29 12.93 5.07 45.74
C PRO A 29 12.21 4.87 47.09
N SER A 30 11.09 4.15 47.09
CA SER A 30 10.53 3.45 48.26
C SER A 30 9.40 2.53 47.79
N SER A 31 9.59 1.21 47.82
CA SER A 31 9.18 0.33 48.93
C SER A 31 7.66 0.12 49.05
N ASN A 32 7.24 -1.09 48.65
CA ASN A 32 6.12 -1.91 49.13
C ASN A 32 4.94 -1.25 49.84
N ARG A 33 3.74 -1.43 49.26
CA ARG A 33 2.59 -2.01 49.99
C ARG A 33 1.47 -2.48 49.05
N MET A 34 1.20 -3.79 49.14
CA MET A 34 -0.05 -4.42 48.73
C MET A 34 -1.25 -3.73 49.41
N PHE A 35 -2.29 -3.41 48.65
CA PHE A 35 -3.65 -3.36 49.14
C PHE A 35 -4.59 -4.02 48.13
N PHE A 36 -5.17 -5.14 48.57
CA PHE A 36 -6.41 -5.69 48.03
C PHE A 36 -7.54 -4.69 48.23
N VAL A 37 -8.31 -4.41 47.19
CA VAL A 37 -9.67 -3.91 47.34
C VAL A 37 -10.60 -4.88 46.62
N SER A 38 -11.22 -5.71 47.46
CA SER A 38 -12.46 -6.43 47.19
C SER A 38 -13.60 -5.42 47.05
N SER A 39 -14.42 -5.56 46.00
CA SER A 39 -15.80 -5.05 46.01
C SER A 39 -16.71 -6.10 45.40
N ALA A 40 -17.42 -6.76 46.30
CA ALA A 40 -18.56 -7.61 46.02
C ALA A 40 -19.87 -6.80 46.16
N ARG A 41 -20.94 -7.39 45.61
CA ARG A 41 -22.39 -7.07 45.68
C ARG A 41 -22.88 -6.22 44.48
N ARG A 42 -24.03 -6.50 43.88
CA ARG A 42 -25.15 -7.38 44.27
C ARG A 42 -26.01 -7.77 43.06
N LEU A 43 -26.54 -8.98 43.13
CA LEU A 43 -27.67 -9.58 42.42
C LEU A 43 -28.94 -8.72 42.40
N GLU A 44 -29.69 -8.80 41.29
CA GLU A 44 -31.14 -9.06 41.13
C GLU A 44 -31.50 -8.89 39.63
N LYS A 45 -32.44 -9.56 38.95
CA LYS A 45 -33.11 -10.88 38.95
C LYS A 45 -33.75 -11.02 37.53
N PRO A 46 -34.26 -12.19 37.11
CA PRO A 46 -34.47 -12.56 35.71
C PRO A 46 -35.90 -12.29 35.20
N ILE A 47 -36.07 -12.12 33.89
CA ILE A 47 -37.38 -12.16 33.22
C ILE A 47 -37.34 -13.13 32.03
N SER A 48 -38.18 -14.16 32.18
CA SER A 48 -38.88 -15.03 31.22
C SER A 48 -38.37 -15.24 29.79
N SER A 49 -38.04 -16.51 29.54
CA SER A 49 -38.44 -17.35 28.41
C SER A 49 -39.46 -16.80 27.40
N VAL A 50 -39.07 -16.78 26.12
CA VAL A 50 -39.96 -17.04 24.99
C VAL A 50 -39.34 -18.15 24.16
N ALA A 51 -40.07 -19.26 24.08
CA ALA A 51 -39.77 -20.37 23.21
C ALA A 51 -40.05 -19.98 21.75
N VAL A 52 -39.08 -20.22 20.87
CA VAL A 52 -39.36 -20.38 19.44
C VAL A 52 -38.75 -21.70 19.00
N ALA A 53 -39.64 -22.54 18.50
CA ALA A 53 -39.41 -23.90 18.09
C ALA A 53 -38.65 -24.00 16.75
N ALA A 54 -37.86 -25.08 16.68
CA ALA A 54 -37.67 -25.95 15.53
C ALA A 54 -37.19 -25.36 14.18
N LYS A 55 -35.93 -25.69 13.84
CA LYS A 55 -35.67 -26.48 12.63
C LYS A 55 -34.35 -27.24 12.76
N ALA A 56 -34.46 -28.54 13.01
CA ALA A 56 -33.35 -29.47 12.92
C ALA A 56 -32.98 -29.65 11.44
N ALA A 57 -31.76 -29.27 11.08
CA ALA A 57 -31.13 -29.68 9.83
C ALA A 57 -30.21 -30.85 10.16
N THR A 58 -30.63 -32.03 9.77
CA THR A 58 -29.87 -33.28 9.77
C THR A 58 -28.63 -33.10 8.92
N ILE A 59 -27.45 -33.02 9.54
CA ILE A 59 -26.16 -33.12 8.87
C ILE A 59 -25.76 -34.59 8.90
N THR A 60 -25.84 -35.23 7.74
CA THR A 60 -25.27 -36.56 7.49
C THR A 60 -23.74 -36.46 7.52
N THR A 61 -23.13 -37.00 8.57
CA THR A 61 -21.72 -37.35 8.61
C THR A 61 -21.51 -38.56 7.70
N VAL A 62 -20.77 -38.37 6.61
CA VAL A 62 -20.26 -39.47 5.79
C VAL A 62 -18.88 -39.80 6.32
N ASP A 63 -18.80 -40.94 7.02
CA ASP A 63 -17.54 -41.63 7.28
C ASP A 63 -17.07 -42.32 6.00
N THR A 64 -15.88 -41.98 5.53
CA THR A 64 -15.14 -42.79 4.55
C THR A 64 -13.76 -43.17 5.11
N HIS A 65 -13.67 -44.43 5.52
CA HIS A 65 -12.43 -45.19 5.63
C HIS A 65 -12.07 -45.81 4.27
N GLY A 66 -10.76 -45.97 4.03
CA GLY A 66 -10.16 -46.74 2.93
C GLY A 66 -9.47 -45.81 1.93
N GLY A 67 -8.14 -45.81 1.76
CA GLY A 67 -7.24 -46.96 1.70
C GLY A 67 -6.91 -47.22 0.23
N GLY A 68 -5.71 -46.82 -0.22
CA GLY A 68 -5.29 -47.02 -1.61
C GLY A 68 -4.02 -46.27 -1.96
N GLU A 69 -2.87 -46.84 -1.60
CA GLU A 69 -1.56 -46.49 -2.14
C GLU A 69 -1.52 -46.73 -3.65
N ARG A 70 -1.01 -45.77 -4.43
CA ARG A 70 -0.42 -46.02 -5.75
C ARG A 70 0.83 -45.15 -5.94
N PRO A 71 1.90 -45.70 -6.56
CA PRO A 71 3.15 -44.99 -6.79
C PRO A 71 3.07 -44.11 -8.04
N CYS A 72 3.55 -42.87 -7.95
CA CYS A 72 3.72 -41.98 -9.09
C CYS A 72 5.07 -42.23 -9.76
N GLU A 73 5.03 -42.57 -11.05
CA GLU A 73 6.20 -42.51 -11.94
C GLU A 73 6.52 -41.05 -12.33
N PRO A 74 7.79 -40.72 -12.61
CA PRO A 74 8.20 -39.37 -12.97
C PRO A 74 8.17 -39.14 -14.49
N HIS A 75 7.52 -38.07 -14.93
CA HIS A 75 7.72 -37.52 -16.28
C HIS A 75 8.47 -36.18 -16.23
N PRO A 76 9.49 -35.99 -17.09
CA PRO A 76 10.32 -34.80 -17.10
C PRO A 76 9.69 -33.68 -17.94
N CYS A 77 9.45 -32.51 -17.34
CA CYS A 77 9.20 -31.28 -18.09
C CYS A 77 10.53 -30.57 -18.38
N SER A 78 11.06 -30.82 -19.59
CA SER A 78 12.08 -30.00 -20.24
C SER A 78 11.48 -29.39 -21.50
N SER A 79 11.32 -28.08 -21.54
CA SER A 79 11.71 -27.32 -22.73
C SER A 79 11.82 -25.83 -22.39
N MET A 80 13.06 -25.38 -22.48
CA MET A 80 13.47 -24.00 -22.68
C MET A 80 12.71 -23.38 -23.86
N LEU A 81 12.20 -22.17 -23.69
CA LEU A 81 11.94 -21.26 -24.80
C LEU A 81 12.87 -20.05 -24.67
N ASP A 82 13.96 -20.19 -25.40
CA ASP A 82 14.88 -19.15 -25.82
C ASP A 82 14.12 -18.13 -26.69
N ARG A 83 14.16 -16.84 -26.33
CA ARG A 83 13.65 -15.75 -27.17
C ARG A 83 14.72 -14.67 -27.27
N ARG A 84 15.68 -14.93 -28.16
CA ARG A 84 16.51 -13.89 -28.79
C ARG A 84 16.00 -13.57 -30.20
N SER A 85 16.12 -12.28 -30.51
CA SER A 85 16.23 -11.66 -31.84
C SER A 85 15.09 -11.83 -32.84
N VAL A 86 14.35 -10.74 -33.08
CA VAL A 86 14.14 -10.22 -34.46
C VAL A 86 14.11 -8.68 -34.39
N LEU A 87 15.19 -8.08 -34.87
CA LEU A 87 15.37 -6.66 -35.13
C LEU A 87 15.76 -6.63 -36.60
N THR A 88 14.88 -6.17 -37.49
CA THR A 88 15.23 -5.70 -38.84
C THR A 88 14.01 -5.17 -39.60
N ASP A 89 14.25 -4.00 -40.19
CA ASP A 89 13.76 -3.53 -41.49
C ASP A 89 12.33 -2.97 -41.63
N ILE A 90 12.22 -1.67 -41.36
CA ILE A 90 11.23 -0.80 -42.02
C ILE A 90 11.98 0.03 -43.06
N ILE A 91 11.94 -0.43 -44.32
CA ILE A 91 12.38 0.30 -45.51
C ILE A 91 11.28 1.30 -45.86
N PHE A 92 11.52 2.58 -45.62
CA PHE A 92 10.64 3.68 -46.01
C PHE A 92 10.95 4.10 -47.45
N LYS A 93 10.14 3.66 -48.43
CA LYS A 93 10.16 4.18 -49.80
C LYS A 93 9.29 5.43 -49.87
N GLY A 94 9.90 6.61 -49.79
CA GLY A 94 9.27 7.90 -50.03
C GLY A 94 9.47 8.35 -51.48
N THR A 95 8.38 8.50 -52.22
CA THR A 95 8.31 9.19 -53.52
C THR A 95 8.34 10.70 -53.31
N VAL A 96 9.31 11.38 -53.92
CA VAL A 96 9.45 12.82 -53.87
C VAL A 96 8.52 13.45 -54.91
N SER A 97 7.43 14.07 -54.46
CA SER A 97 6.57 14.93 -55.28
C SER A 97 7.04 16.37 -55.13
N ALA A 98 7.54 16.96 -56.22
CA ALA A 98 8.00 18.34 -56.27
C ALA A 98 6.80 19.29 -56.40
N THR A 99 6.27 19.73 -55.25
CA THR A 99 5.33 20.86 -55.19
C THR A 99 6.10 22.17 -55.02
N SER A 100 5.80 23.14 -55.89
CA SER A 100 6.34 24.49 -55.85
C SER A 100 5.99 25.18 -54.53
N VAL A 101 7.02 25.50 -53.74
CA VAL A 101 6.90 26.26 -52.49
C VAL A 101 6.82 27.74 -52.85
N VAL A 102 5.63 28.33 -52.75
CA VAL A 102 5.45 29.78 -52.75
C VAL A 102 5.86 30.29 -51.37
N PHE A 103 7.03 30.93 -51.26
CA PHE A 103 7.50 31.57 -50.04
C PHE A 103 6.75 32.89 -49.83
N SER A 104 5.59 32.83 -49.18
CA SER A 104 5.04 34.01 -48.50
C SER A 104 5.80 34.20 -47.20
N PHE A 105 6.60 35.26 -47.13
CA PHE A 105 7.20 35.71 -45.87
C PHE A 105 6.13 36.48 -45.09
N PRO A 106 5.58 35.95 -43.99
CA PRO A 106 4.73 36.75 -43.12
C PRO A 106 5.59 37.86 -42.52
N ILE A 107 5.16 39.10 -42.68
CA ILE A 107 5.68 40.22 -41.89
C ILE A 107 5.18 39.99 -40.48
N GLU A 108 5.96 39.25 -39.68
CA GLU A 108 5.65 39.00 -38.27
C GLU A 108 5.73 40.33 -37.52
N THR A 109 4.57 40.77 -37.02
CA THR A 109 4.53 41.90 -36.10
C THR A 109 5.30 41.54 -34.83
N PRO A 110 6.02 42.48 -34.20
CA PRO A 110 6.82 42.21 -32.99
C PRO A 110 5.98 41.63 -31.83
N ALA A 111 4.66 41.84 -31.83
CA ALA A 111 3.73 41.19 -30.91
C ALA A 111 3.59 39.67 -31.13
N ALA A 112 3.60 39.20 -32.37
CA ALA A 112 3.55 37.77 -32.71
C ALA A 112 4.85 37.03 -32.32
N LEU A 113 6.00 37.71 -32.43
CA LEU A 113 7.29 37.15 -32.03
C LEU A 113 7.39 36.96 -30.50
N ALA A 114 6.84 37.91 -29.72
CA ALA A 114 6.76 37.80 -28.27
C ALA A 114 5.82 36.67 -27.82
N ALA A 115 4.63 36.57 -28.43
CA ALA A 115 3.67 35.49 -28.16
C ALA A 115 4.23 34.09 -28.51
N ASN A 116 4.99 33.97 -29.60
CA ASN A 116 5.63 32.71 -29.98
C ASN A 116 6.78 32.30 -29.04
N LYS A 117 7.47 33.27 -28.42
CA LYS A 117 8.53 33.00 -27.45
C LYS A 117 7.95 32.45 -26.14
N GLU A 118 6.88 33.06 -25.63
CA GLU A 118 6.17 32.57 -24.44
C GLU A 118 5.53 31.19 -24.69
N ALA A 119 4.94 30.96 -25.86
CA ALA A 119 4.38 29.66 -26.22
C ALA A 119 5.44 28.54 -26.28
N LYS A 120 6.63 28.82 -26.84
CA LYS A 120 7.75 27.86 -26.86
C LYS A 120 8.30 27.57 -25.46
N GLU A 121 8.37 28.58 -24.60
CA GLU A 121 8.88 28.42 -23.24
C GLU A 121 7.94 27.55 -22.39
N ASN A 122 6.62 27.78 -22.51
CA ASN A 122 5.57 26.99 -21.86
C ASN A 122 5.49 25.55 -22.36
N LEU A 123 5.74 25.30 -23.65
CA LEU A 123 5.82 23.92 -24.17
C LEU A 123 7.04 23.17 -23.60
N SER A 124 8.16 23.87 -23.40
CA SER A 124 9.40 23.27 -22.91
C SER A 124 9.33 22.86 -21.43
N THR A 125 8.58 23.60 -20.61
CA THR A 125 8.42 23.35 -19.16
C THR A 125 7.50 22.16 -18.90
N SER A 126 6.39 22.05 -19.64
CA SER A 126 5.45 20.91 -19.54
C SER A 126 6.14 19.56 -19.84
N GLY A 127 6.95 19.50 -20.90
CA GLY A 127 7.70 18.28 -21.23
C GLY A 127 8.72 17.87 -20.16
N LYS A 128 9.39 18.83 -19.52
CA LYS A 128 10.35 18.58 -18.43
C LYS A 128 9.64 18.04 -17.18
N ASN A 129 8.48 18.61 -16.83
CA ASN A 129 7.70 18.19 -15.67
C ASN A 129 7.18 16.75 -15.82
N ASN A 130 6.70 16.38 -17.01
CA ASN A 130 6.25 15.00 -17.27
C ASN A 130 7.38 13.97 -17.16
N ARG A 131 8.58 14.30 -17.66
CA ARG A 131 9.76 13.43 -17.51
C ARG A 131 10.16 13.28 -16.04
N LEU A 132 10.16 14.37 -15.29
CA LEU A 132 10.46 14.36 -13.85
C LEU A 132 9.42 13.53 -13.09
N LYS A 133 8.13 13.74 -13.34
CA LYS A 133 7.01 12.98 -12.76
C LYS A 133 7.19 11.48 -12.98
N ASN A 134 7.46 11.06 -14.21
CA ASN A 134 7.66 9.64 -14.54
C ASN A 134 8.89 9.04 -13.84
N ARG A 135 9.99 9.79 -13.77
CA ARG A 135 11.20 9.36 -13.05
C ARG A 135 10.96 9.22 -11.54
N LEU A 136 10.27 10.19 -10.94
CA LEU A 136 9.91 10.16 -9.53
C LEU A 136 8.92 9.03 -9.24
N GLY A 137 7.92 8.81 -10.10
CA GLY A 137 6.99 7.70 -9.99
C GLY A 137 7.68 6.35 -9.97
N LYS A 138 8.61 6.09 -10.91
CA LYS A 138 9.43 4.87 -10.91
C LYS A 138 10.23 4.70 -9.62
N ARG A 139 10.79 5.79 -9.07
CA ARG A 139 11.52 5.78 -7.80
C ARG A 139 10.60 5.55 -6.60
N ILE A 140 9.35 6.00 -6.64
CA ILE A 140 8.37 5.71 -5.59
C ILE A 140 8.01 4.22 -5.61
N LEU A 141 7.86 3.62 -6.79
CA LEU A 141 7.56 2.19 -6.90
C LEU A 141 8.66 1.27 -6.36
N THR A 142 9.91 1.74 -6.23
CA THR A 142 10.97 0.94 -5.55
C THR A 142 10.68 0.74 -4.06
N ILE A 143 9.86 1.60 -3.44
CA ILE A 143 9.42 1.44 -2.05
C ILE A 143 8.62 0.14 -1.90
N CYS A 144 7.86 -0.29 -2.92
CA CYS A 144 7.12 -1.57 -2.87
C CYS A 144 8.05 -2.76 -2.62
N GLY A 145 9.21 -2.80 -3.28
CA GLY A 145 10.21 -3.84 -3.08
C GLY A 145 10.78 -3.81 -1.66
N ILE A 146 11.14 -2.61 -1.16
CA ILE A 146 11.64 -2.43 0.21
C ILE A 146 10.59 -2.88 1.24
N MET A 147 9.31 -2.57 1.01
CA MET A 147 8.22 -2.99 1.88
C MET A 147 7.97 -4.50 1.85
N ASP A 148 8.11 -5.13 0.69
CA ASP A 148 8.03 -6.59 0.56
C ASP A 148 9.18 -7.28 1.33
N GLU A 149 10.40 -6.80 1.19
CA GLU A 149 11.56 -7.31 1.95
C GLU A 149 11.37 -7.11 3.47
N LEU A 150 10.90 -5.93 3.88
CA LEU A 150 10.56 -5.65 5.26
C LEU A 150 9.50 -6.63 5.79
N GLN A 151 8.43 -6.90 5.04
CA GLN A 151 7.41 -7.87 5.45
C GLN A 151 8.01 -9.25 5.69
N ARG A 152 8.84 -9.73 4.76
CA ARG A 152 9.53 -11.02 4.88
C ARG A 152 10.32 -11.09 6.17
N ASP A 153 11.14 -10.06 6.43
CA ASP A 153 12.05 -10.02 7.56
C ASP A 153 11.29 -9.92 8.88
N LEU A 154 10.19 -9.17 8.89
CA LEU A 154 9.27 -9.03 10.03
C LEU A 154 8.48 -10.32 10.28
N PHE A 155 8.16 -11.10 9.25
CA PHE A 155 7.52 -12.41 9.40
C PHE A 155 8.51 -13.47 9.91
N GLN A 156 9.80 -13.30 9.62
CA GLN A 156 10.89 -14.15 10.07
C GLN A 156 11.53 -13.68 11.39
N ASN A 157 11.03 -12.60 12.00
CA ASN A 157 11.57 -12.01 13.24
C ASN A 157 13.07 -11.65 13.15
N ARG A 158 13.57 -11.23 11.98
CA ARG A 158 14.98 -10.86 11.75
C ARG A 158 15.27 -9.42 12.17
N TRP A 159 15.32 -9.18 13.48
CA TRP A 159 15.46 -7.84 14.07
C TRP A 159 16.71 -7.06 13.61
N ASP A 160 17.80 -7.78 13.35
CA ASP A 160 19.07 -7.27 12.82
C ASP A 160 18.91 -6.55 11.46
N LEU A 161 18.03 -7.08 10.61
CA LEU A 161 17.73 -6.47 9.32
C LEU A 161 16.65 -5.38 9.45
N ILE A 162 15.63 -5.64 10.29
CA ILE A 162 14.47 -4.74 10.44
C ILE A 162 14.91 -3.34 10.92
N GLU A 163 15.96 -3.25 11.73
CA GLU A 163 16.48 -1.98 12.28
C GLU A 163 16.90 -0.95 11.22
N GLN A 164 17.29 -1.40 10.03
CA GLN A 164 17.81 -0.51 8.98
C GLN A 164 16.69 0.14 8.14
N TYR A 165 15.54 -0.52 8.02
CA TYR A 165 14.45 -0.10 7.14
C TYR A 165 13.88 1.29 7.46
N PRO A 166 13.66 1.70 8.72
CA PRO A 166 13.15 3.03 9.00
C PRO A 166 14.01 4.15 8.42
N THR A 167 15.34 4.03 8.51
CA THR A 167 16.28 5.00 7.93
C THR A 167 16.21 5.01 6.40
N GLN A 168 16.15 3.83 5.78
CA GLN A 168 16.02 3.70 4.32
C GLN A 168 14.71 4.33 3.82
N LEU A 169 13.57 4.00 4.45
CA LEU A 169 12.26 4.52 4.07
C LEU A 169 12.19 6.05 4.26
N ARG A 170 12.77 6.58 5.33
CA ARG A 170 12.80 8.03 5.60
C ARG A 170 13.55 8.82 4.53
N SER A 171 14.48 8.20 3.81
CA SER A 171 15.17 8.85 2.68
C SER A 171 14.25 9.20 1.50
N PHE A 172 13.05 8.60 1.43
CA PHE A 172 12.07 8.86 0.36
C PHE A 172 11.15 10.05 0.63
N VAL A 173 11.20 10.70 1.82
CA VAL A 173 10.38 11.89 2.12
C VAL A 173 10.50 12.95 1.01
N PRO A 174 11.70 13.38 0.60
CA PRO A 174 11.83 14.42 -0.43
C PRO A 174 11.28 13.96 -1.79
N VAL A 175 11.37 12.65 -2.09
CA VAL A 175 10.90 12.07 -3.36
C VAL A 175 9.37 12.14 -3.44
N LEU A 176 8.68 11.73 -2.38
CA LEU A 176 7.22 11.76 -2.30
C LEU A 176 6.69 13.19 -2.32
N THR A 177 7.31 14.10 -1.55
CA THR A 177 6.92 15.52 -1.54
C THR A 177 7.12 16.18 -2.90
N THR A 178 8.30 15.98 -3.52
CA THR A 178 8.59 16.55 -4.85
C THR A 178 7.65 15.99 -5.92
N PHE A 179 7.34 14.69 -5.87
CA PHE A 179 6.37 14.09 -6.78
C PHE A 179 5.00 14.73 -6.62
N THR A 180 4.51 14.86 -5.38
CA THR A 180 3.20 15.44 -5.09
C THR A 180 3.12 16.88 -5.61
N ASP A 181 4.16 17.68 -5.39
CA ASP A 181 4.21 19.08 -5.83
C ASP A 181 4.36 19.23 -7.34
N THR A 182 5.06 18.31 -8.00
CA THR A 182 5.22 18.32 -9.47
C THR A 182 3.99 17.80 -10.20
N ALA A 183 3.36 16.74 -9.66
CA ALA A 183 2.21 16.11 -10.28
C ALA A 183 0.93 16.92 -10.07
N PHE A 184 0.84 17.70 -8.98
CA PHE A 184 -0.33 18.47 -8.56
C PHE A 184 0.10 19.87 -8.09
N PRO A 185 0.39 20.81 -9.01
CA PRO A 185 0.96 22.12 -8.69
C PRO A 185 0.05 23.04 -7.83
N GLY A 186 -1.26 22.77 -7.77
CA GLY A 186 -2.21 23.42 -6.85
C GLY A 186 -2.99 24.59 -7.45
N ASP A 187 -2.99 24.74 -8.76
CA ASP A 187 -3.78 25.69 -9.54
C ASP A 187 -5.17 25.11 -9.85
N GLY A 188 -6.15 25.34 -8.96
CA GLY A 188 -7.55 24.98 -9.19
C GLY A 188 -7.98 23.65 -8.55
N SER A 189 -8.46 22.69 -9.37
CA SER A 189 -9.10 21.44 -8.93
C SER A 189 -8.19 20.51 -8.11
N ASP A 190 -6.88 20.61 -8.34
CA ASP A 190 -5.91 19.62 -7.83
C ASP A 190 -5.41 19.93 -6.42
N GLN A 191 -5.79 21.09 -5.87
CA GLN A 191 -5.39 21.51 -4.52
C GLN A 191 -5.88 20.53 -3.45
N GLY A 192 -7.11 20.03 -3.57
CA GLY A 192 -7.66 19.04 -2.63
C GLY A 192 -6.88 17.72 -2.66
N LEU A 193 -6.53 17.25 -3.86
CA LEU A 193 -5.76 16.02 -4.04
C LEU A 193 -4.34 16.15 -3.51
N ARG A 194 -3.69 17.29 -3.73
CA ARG A 194 -2.36 17.60 -3.17
C ARG A 194 -2.35 17.54 -1.65
N VAL A 195 -3.37 18.12 -1.00
CA VAL A 195 -3.52 18.08 0.46
C VAL A 195 -3.72 16.65 0.94
N ALA A 196 -4.59 15.88 0.28
CA ALA A 196 -4.82 14.47 0.61
C ALA A 196 -3.55 13.62 0.48
N LEU A 197 -2.77 13.79 -0.61
CA LEU A 197 -1.51 13.07 -0.80
C LEU A 197 -0.49 13.42 0.28
N ARG A 198 -0.33 14.70 0.63
CA ARG A 198 0.56 15.12 1.73
C ARG A 198 0.13 14.52 3.07
N TYR A 199 -1.17 14.40 3.29
CA TYR A 199 -1.72 13.77 4.48
C TYR A 199 -1.37 12.28 4.56
N GLU A 200 -1.52 11.53 3.45
CA GLU A 200 -1.13 10.12 3.38
C GLU A 200 0.39 9.94 3.56
N VAL A 201 1.21 10.83 2.99
CA VAL A 201 2.67 10.86 3.22
C VAL A 201 2.98 11.05 4.71
N GLY A 202 2.33 12.01 5.37
CA GLY A 202 2.51 12.25 6.80
C GLY A 202 2.14 11.02 7.65
N ARG A 203 1.03 10.35 7.33
CA ARG A 203 0.62 9.12 8.03
C ARG A 203 1.56 7.95 7.78
N PHE A 204 2.05 7.78 6.55
CA PHE A 204 3.06 6.78 6.21
C PHE A 204 4.32 6.96 7.07
N PHE A 205 4.89 8.17 7.11
CA PHE A 205 6.10 8.42 7.91
C PHE A 205 5.85 8.41 9.42
N GLY A 206 4.65 8.79 9.87
CA GLY A 206 4.25 8.57 11.26
C GLY A 206 4.27 7.09 11.65
N ALA A 207 3.88 6.20 10.73
CA ALA A 207 3.97 4.76 10.94
C ALA A 207 5.41 4.22 10.85
N VAL A 208 6.29 4.81 10.02
CA VAL A 208 7.74 4.51 10.01
C VAL A 208 8.38 4.79 11.38
N GLU A 209 8.04 5.91 12.02
CA GLU A 209 8.56 6.22 13.37
C GLU A 209 8.03 5.25 14.43
N ARG A 210 6.75 4.82 14.33
CA ARG A 210 6.21 3.78 15.21
C ARG A 210 6.92 2.44 15.01
N LEU A 211 7.26 2.08 13.77
CA LEU A 211 8.05 0.88 13.49
C LEU A 211 9.42 0.97 14.18
N LYS A 212 10.12 2.11 14.04
CA LYS A 212 11.40 2.33 14.72
C LYS A 212 11.31 2.13 16.23
N LEU A 213 10.27 2.67 16.87
CA LEU A 213 10.02 2.49 18.30
C LEU A 213 9.71 1.02 18.64
N ALA A 214 8.86 0.34 17.87
CA ALA A 214 8.54 -1.07 18.07
C ALA A 214 9.79 -1.97 17.97
N VAL A 215 10.64 -1.71 16.98
CA VAL A 215 11.90 -2.43 16.75
C VAL A 215 12.87 -2.23 17.92
N SER A 216 13.01 -0.99 18.41
CA SER A 216 13.86 -0.71 19.58
C SER A 216 13.41 -1.46 20.85
N ARG A 217 12.11 -1.75 20.96
CA ARG A 217 11.50 -2.51 22.07
C ARG A 217 11.42 -4.01 21.77
N LYS A 218 11.74 -4.44 20.55
CA LYS A 218 11.51 -5.80 20.03
C LYS A 218 10.05 -6.25 20.22
N ASP A 219 9.12 -5.32 20.07
CA ASP A 219 7.68 -5.56 20.17
C ASP A 219 7.13 -5.93 18.80
N ILE A 220 6.86 -7.22 18.59
CA ILE A 220 6.45 -7.76 17.30
C ILE A 220 5.04 -7.34 16.90
N ASP A 221 4.12 -7.23 17.86
CA ASP A 221 2.74 -6.86 17.60
C ASP A 221 2.64 -5.38 17.23
N ALA A 222 3.39 -4.53 17.93
CA ALA A 222 3.52 -3.13 17.56
C ALA A 222 4.20 -2.95 16.19
N ALA A 223 5.18 -3.80 15.85
CA ALA A 223 5.83 -3.78 14.56
C ALA A 223 4.88 -4.18 13.43
N TYR A 224 4.03 -5.20 13.64
CA TYR A 224 2.96 -5.56 12.69
C TYR A 224 1.98 -4.44 12.46
N LEU A 225 1.49 -3.83 13.54
CA LEU A 225 0.55 -2.73 13.43
C LEU A 225 1.18 -1.53 12.72
N ALA A 226 2.45 -1.21 13.00
CA ALA A 226 3.16 -0.16 12.30
C ALA A 226 3.31 -0.47 10.80
N TYR A 227 3.72 -1.69 10.45
CA TYR A 227 3.83 -2.14 9.06
C TYR A 227 2.50 -2.10 8.31
N ALA A 228 1.42 -2.58 8.90
CA ALA A 228 0.08 -2.53 8.31
C ALA A 228 -0.38 -1.09 8.05
N ASN A 229 -0.13 -0.16 8.97
CA ASN A 229 -0.42 1.26 8.78
C ASN A 229 0.43 1.87 7.64
N MET A 230 1.72 1.55 7.58
CA MET A 230 2.58 2.00 6.48
C MET A 230 2.04 1.50 5.14
N ALA A 231 1.76 0.20 5.02
CA ALA A 231 1.28 -0.40 3.78
C ALA A 231 -0.04 0.21 3.32
N LEU A 232 -0.99 0.40 4.25
CA LEU A 232 -2.28 1.00 3.95
C LEU A 232 -2.15 2.45 3.44
N HIS A 233 -1.37 3.28 4.12
CA HIS A 233 -1.21 4.69 3.73
C HIS A 233 -0.40 4.84 2.44
N PHE A 234 0.56 3.96 2.21
CA PHE A 234 1.29 3.92 0.95
C PHE A 234 0.40 3.50 -0.22
N ASP A 235 -0.43 2.47 -0.05
CA ASP A 235 -1.40 2.03 -1.07
C ASP A 235 -2.37 3.16 -1.47
N ARG A 236 -2.91 3.87 -0.48
CA ARG A 236 -3.79 5.03 -0.71
C ARG A 236 -3.08 6.16 -1.44
N TYR A 237 -1.82 6.45 -1.05
CA TYR A 237 -1.01 7.45 -1.73
C TYR A 237 -0.78 7.07 -3.20
N LEU A 238 -0.45 5.81 -3.49
CA LEU A 238 -0.23 5.35 -4.85
C LEU A 238 -1.50 5.43 -5.72
N LYS A 239 -2.67 5.07 -5.16
CA LYS A 239 -3.98 5.21 -5.82
C LYS A 239 -4.31 6.67 -6.13
N ALA A 240 -4.22 7.55 -5.13
CA ALA A 240 -4.50 8.97 -5.29
C ALA A 240 -3.49 9.66 -6.23
N GLY A 241 -2.23 9.19 -6.25
CA GLY A 241 -1.18 9.70 -7.12
C GLY A 241 -1.24 9.16 -8.55
N ILE A 242 -2.18 8.27 -8.87
CA ILE A 242 -2.33 7.58 -10.16
C ILE A 242 -1.00 6.92 -10.58
N LEU A 243 -0.28 6.39 -9.59
CA LEU A 243 1.00 5.70 -9.81
C LEU A 243 0.80 4.26 -10.25
N TYR A 244 -0.42 3.75 -10.06
CA TYR A 244 -0.93 2.57 -10.71
C TYR A 244 -2.45 2.68 -10.83
N GLN A 245 -3.02 1.95 -11.77
CA GLN A 245 -4.46 1.81 -11.92
C GLN A 245 -4.79 0.34 -11.80
N TYR A 246 -5.67 -0.01 -10.85
CA TYR A 246 -6.36 -1.28 -10.96
C TYR A 246 -7.38 -1.12 -12.08
N GLN A 247 -7.24 -1.93 -13.12
CA GLN A 247 -8.39 -2.19 -13.96
C GLN A 247 -9.37 -2.95 -13.05
N GLU A 248 -10.59 -2.41 -12.90
CA GLU A 248 -11.71 -3.17 -12.31
C GLU A 248 -12.02 -4.31 -13.27
N ILE A 249 -11.21 -5.36 -13.23
CA ILE A 249 -11.45 -6.53 -14.04
C ILE A 249 -12.44 -7.37 -13.25
N SER A 250 -13.60 -7.63 -13.88
CA SER A 250 -14.58 -8.53 -13.29
C SER A 250 -13.90 -9.81 -12.89
N THR A 251 -13.90 -10.10 -11.59
CA THR A 251 -13.31 -11.29 -11.03
C THR A 251 -14.11 -12.54 -11.38
N GLU A 252 -15.34 -12.39 -11.91
CA GLU A 252 -16.22 -13.48 -12.33
C GLU A 252 -15.51 -14.43 -13.31
N LYS A 253 -14.77 -13.89 -14.28
CA LYS A 253 -14.03 -14.69 -15.27
C LYS A 253 -12.94 -15.60 -14.68
N TYR A 254 -12.40 -15.26 -13.52
CA TYR A 254 -11.39 -16.08 -12.85
C TYR A 254 -12.04 -17.22 -12.06
N PHE A 255 -13.30 -17.06 -11.66
CA PHE A 255 -14.05 -18.07 -10.93
C PHE A 255 -14.90 -18.96 -11.85
N GLU A 256 -14.99 -18.67 -13.15
CA GLU A 256 -15.75 -19.50 -14.11
C GLU A 256 -15.20 -20.93 -14.25
N ASN A 257 -13.91 -21.17 -13.93
CA ASN A 257 -13.26 -22.49 -14.07
C ASN A 257 -12.50 -22.96 -12.82
N LEU A 258 -12.59 -22.22 -11.70
CA LEU A 258 -12.07 -22.71 -10.44
C LEU A 258 -13.08 -23.71 -9.89
N ASP A 259 -12.76 -25.00 -10.02
CA ASP A 259 -13.44 -26.07 -9.28
C ASP A 259 -13.64 -25.60 -7.83
N ASP A 260 -14.77 -25.94 -7.21
CA ASP A 260 -15.19 -25.64 -5.81
C ASP A 260 -14.18 -26.05 -4.70
N SER A 261 -12.96 -26.41 -5.10
CA SER A 261 -11.80 -26.84 -4.33
C SER A 261 -11.14 -25.80 -3.42
N ILE A 262 -11.53 -24.51 -3.44
CA ILE A 262 -10.95 -23.56 -2.47
C ILE A 262 -11.59 -23.79 -1.09
N ILE A 263 -10.94 -24.64 -0.32
CA ILE A 263 -11.32 -24.95 1.06
C ILE A 263 -10.83 -23.83 1.98
N TYR A 264 -11.72 -23.23 2.76
CA TYR A 264 -11.38 -22.24 3.78
C TYR A 264 -12.15 -22.50 5.07
N ALA A 265 -11.57 -22.06 6.19
CA ALA A 265 -12.21 -22.17 7.50
C ALA A 265 -13.24 -21.06 7.71
N ASP A 266 -14.31 -21.36 8.44
CA ASP A 266 -15.30 -20.35 8.86
C ASP A 266 -14.60 -19.25 9.70
N PRO A 267 -14.59 -17.98 9.25
CA PRO A 267 -13.87 -16.89 9.90
C PRO A 267 -14.40 -16.55 11.31
N ARG A 268 -15.62 -16.98 11.64
CA ARG A 268 -16.18 -16.81 12.99
C ARG A 268 -15.62 -17.81 13.98
N LYS A 269 -15.43 -19.06 13.55
CA LYS A 269 -14.94 -20.16 14.37
C LYS A 269 -13.40 -20.16 14.44
N ASN A 270 -12.75 -19.93 13.30
CA ASN A 270 -11.31 -19.91 13.17
C ASN A 270 -10.87 -18.61 12.47
N PRO A 271 -10.72 -17.50 13.21
CA PRO A 271 -10.37 -16.23 12.63
C PRO A 271 -8.90 -16.21 12.20
N ALA A 272 -8.62 -15.59 11.06
CA ALA A 272 -7.26 -15.39 10.60
C ALA A 272 -6.49 -14.40 11.50
N TYR A 273 -5.22 -14.73 11.75
CA TYR A 273 -4.22 -13.94 12.47
C TYR A 273 -3.18 -13.38 11.50
N VAL A 274 -2.28 -12.54 12.03
CA VAL A 274 -1.19 -11.98 11.22
C VAL A 274 -0.29 -13.11 10.71
N ARG A 275 0.17 -12.99 9.45
CA ARG A 275 0.92 -13.99 8.66
C ARG A 275 0.07 -15.08 8.01
N ASP A 276 -1.20 -15.21 8.37
CA ASP A 276 -2.06 -16.21 7.76
C ASP A 276 -2.41 -15.85 6.32
N LEU A 277 -2.43 -16.88 5.47
CA LEU A 277 -2.97 -16.80 4.12
C LEU A 277 -4.50 -16.89 4.19
N VAL A 278 -5.16 -15.96 3.51
CA VAL A 278 -6.60 -15.79 3.59
C VAL A 278 -7.22 -15.71 2.21
N ILE A 279 -8.50 -16.07 2.15
CA ILE A 279 -9.41 -15.76 1.06
C ILE A 279 -10.50 -14.83 1.57
N LEU A 280 -10.87 -13.84 0.76
CA LEU A 280 -11.99 -12.97 1.07
C LEU A 280 -13.30 -13.74 0.82
N ALA A 281 -13.97 -14.19 1.87
CA ALA A 281 -15.22 -14.95 1.79
C ALA A 281 -16.45 -14.06 1.49
N SER A 282 -16.31 -12.73 1.61
CA SER A 282 -17.39 -11.76 1.46
C SER A 282 -16.87 -10.40 0.99
N GLY A 283 -17.78 -9.54 0.53
CA GLY A 283 -17.47 -8.19 0.03
C GLY A 283 -17.26 -8.13 -1.49
N PRO A 284 -16.88 -6.96 -2.03
CA PRO A 284 -16.70 -6.74 -3.46
C PRO A 284 -15.51 -7.52 -4.04
N ASP A 285 -14.52 -7.85 -3.20
CA ASP A 285 -13.31 -8.58 -3.56
C ASP A 285 -13.41 -10.08 -3.22
N LYS A 286 -14.63 -10.64 -3.14
CA LYS A 286 -14.86 -12.04 -2.78
C LYS A 286 -14.05 -12.98 -3.69
N GLY A 287 -13.42 -13.97 -3.09
CA GLY A 287 -12.61 -14.99 -3.75
C GLY A 287 -11.15 -14.58 -3.97
N ARG A 288 -10.78 -13.31 -3.78
CA ARG A 288 -9.38 -12.88 -3.83
C ARG A 288 -8.60 -13.43 -2.64
N THR A 289 -7.37 -13.86 -2.89
CA THR A 289 -6.44 -14.35 -1.88
C THR A 289 -5.47 -13.26 -1.44
N GLY A 290 -4.85 -13.46 -0.28
CA GLY A 290 -3.79 -12.59 0.21
C GLY A 290 -3.30 -13.00 1.59
N THR A 291 -2.56 -12.11 2.23
CA THR A 291 -1.94 -12.35 3.54
C THR A 291 -2.39 -11.30 4.54
N VAL A 292 -2.74 -11.71 5.75
CA VAL A 292 -3.03 -10.76 6.84
C VAL A 292 -1.72 -10.15 7.33
N ILE A 293 -1.57 -8.84 7.16
CA ILE A 293 -0.35 -8.11 7.56
C ILE A 293 -0.50 -7.35 8.88
N GLY A 294 -1.73 -7.23 9.40
CA GLY A 294 -1.99 -6.61 10.69
C GLY A 294 -3.45 -6.67 11.10
N ILE A 295 -3.71 -6.41 12.38
CA ILE A 295 -5.03 -6.37 12.99
C ILE A 295 -5.15 -5.07 13.77
N PHE A 296 -6.19 -4.28 13.49
CA PHE A 296 -6.44 -3.07 14.28
C PHE A 296 -7.01 -3.44 15.65
N PRO A 297 -6.41 -2.95 16.75
CA PRO A 297 -6.82 -3.36 18.11
C PRO A 297 -8.25 -2.92 18.42
N ASP A 298 -8.66 -1.72 17.97
CA ASP A 298 -9.94 -1.11 18.33
C ASP A 298 -11.12 -1.79 17.62
N THR A 299 -11.00 -1.99 16.31
CA THR A 299 -12.10 -2.50 15.46
C THR A 299 -12.02 -3.99 15.22
N GLN A 300 -10.88 -4.63 15.54
CA GLN A 300 -10.56 -6.00 15.13
C GLN A 300 -10.60 -6.21 13.61
N ASN A 301 -10.56 -5.13 12.82
CA ASN A 301 -10.48 -5.23 11.37
C ASN A 301 -9.12 -5.79 10.95
N ARG A 302 -9.13 -6.60 9.89
CA ARG A 302 -7.94 -7.22 9.31
C ARG A 302 -7.42 -6.33 8.19
N VAL A 303 -6.11 -6.10 8.19
CA VAL A 303 -5.42 -5.46 7.07
C VAL A 303 -4.84 -6.58 6.22
N VAL A 304 -5.41 -6.77 5.03
CA VAL A 304 -5.04 -7.85 4.11
C VAL A 304 -4.28 -7.24 2.94
N LYS A 305 -3.10 -7.80 2.67
CA LYS A 305 -2.33 -7.53 1.46
C LYS A 305 -2.71 -8.57 0.42
N LEU A 306 -3.45 -8.14 -0.59
CA LEU A 306 -3.97 -9.05 -1.61
C LEU A 306 -2.85 -9.49 -2.54
N ASP A 307 -3.01 -10.70 -3.05
CA ASP A 307 -2.13 -11.24 -4.08
C ASP A 307 -2.20 -10.39 -5.35
N ARG A 308 -1.11 -10.44 -6.11
CA ARG A 308 -1.00 -9.69 -7.35
C ARG A 308 -2.02 -10.23 -8.33
N TYR A 309 -2.80 -9.31 -8.88
CA TYR A 309 -3.69 -9.62 -9.98
C TYR A 309 -2.89 -9.97 -11.24
N ASP A 310 -1.94 -9.09 -11.58
CA ASP A 310 -1.00 -9.29 -12.67
C ASP A 310 0.38 -9.59 -12.06
N PRO A 311 1.00 -10.76 -12.34
CA PRO A 311 2.31 -11.09 -11.81
C PRO A 311 3.40 -10.08 -12.22
N THR A 312 3.21 -9.36 -13.32
CA THR A 312 4.14 -8.33 -13.80
C THR A 312 4.03 -7.01 -13.02
N SER A 313 2.90 -6.78 -12.32
CA SER A 313 2.72 -5.59 -11.51
C SER A 313 3.58 -5.67 -10.25
N PRO A 314 4.39 -4.64 -9.93
CA PRO A 314 5.18 -4.62 -8.70
C PRO A 314 4.33 -4.31 -7.45
N ILE A 315 3.01 -4.17 -7.59
CA ILE A 315 2.17 -3.53 -6.59
C ILE A 315 1.07 -4.47 -6.13
N ARG A 316 0.85 -4.49 -4.82
CA ARG A 316 -0.17 -5.27 -4.16
C ARG A 316 -1.13 -4.36 -3.43
N GLU A 317 -2.41 -4.70 -3.54
CA GLU A 317 -3.46 -3.89 -2.95
C GLU A 317 -3.55 -4.17 -1.46
N ILE A 318 -3.74 -3.10 -0.68
CA ILE A 318 -4.01 -3.22 0.75
C ILE A 318 -5.49 -2.94 1.00
N LYS A 319 -6.18 -3.90 1.60
CA LYS A 319 -7.58 -3.75 2.03
C LYS A 319 -7.68 -3.82 3.53
N VAL A 320 -8.61 -3.03 4.07
CA VAL A 320 -9.07 -3.17 5.44
C VAL A 320 -10.43 -3.84 5.36
N VAL A 321 -10.53 -5.05 5.93
CA VAL A 321 -11.75 -5.86 5.87
C VAL A 321 -12.20 -6.19 7.29
N THR A 322 -13.49 -6.47 7.45
CA THR A 322 -14.03 -6.92 8.73
C THR A 322 -13.51 -8.34 9.04
N LYS A 323 -13.53 -8.71 10.32
CA LYS A 323 -13.12 -10.04 10.78
C LYS A 323 -13.81 -11.18 10.02
N GLU A 324 -15.08 -10.98 9.64
CA GLU A 324 -15.90 -12.01 8.98
C GLU A 324 -15.59 -12.17 7.49
N TRP A 325 -14.85 -11.24 6.87
CA TRP A 325 -14.52 -11.32 5.44
C TRP A 325 -13.27 -12.13 5.17
N ALA A 326 -12.28 -12.10 6.07
CA ALA A 326 -11.00 -12.78 5.88
C ALA A 326 -11.05 -14.20 6.44
N ALA A 327 -11.35 -15.18 5.59
CA ALA A 327 -11.35 -16.59 5.96
C ALA A 327 -9.95 -17.19 5.80
N LEU A 328 -9.52 -17.99 6.78
CA LEU A 328 -8.25 -18.71 6.72
C LEU A 328 -8.31 -19.73 5.57
N ARG A 329 -7.35 -19.67 4.65
CA ARG A 329 -7.23 -20.66 3.57
C ARG A 329 -6.82 -22.00 4.18
N LEU A 330 -7.37 -23.11 3.69
CA LEU A 330 -7.01 -24.48 4.08
C LEU A 330 -6.42 -25.24 2.87
N GLY A 331 -5.66 -26.31 3.12
CA GLY A 331 -5.05 -27.14 2.07
C GLY A 331 -3.61 -26.77 1.71
N GLU A 332 -3.10 -27.32 0.61
CA GLU A 332 -1.78 -27.00 0.07
C GLU A 332 -1.74 -25.54 -0.40
N GLN A 333 -0.71 -24.82 0.05
CA GLN A 333 -0.61 -23.38 -0.15
C GLN A 333 0.77 -23.04 -0.69
N ASP A 334 0.77 -22.37 -1.85
CA ASP A 334 1.97 -21.67 -2.28
C ASP A 334 2.29 -20.57 -1.25
N PRO A 335 3.55 -20.45 -0.83
CA PRO A 335 3.95 -19.37 0.06
C PRO A 335 3.73 -18.02 -0.65
N ASP A 336 3.42 -16.98 0.14
CA ASP A 336 3.34 -15.60 -0.36
C ASP A 336 4.60 -15.27 -1.17
N ALA A 337 4.43 -14.65 -2.34
CA ALA A 337 5.52 -14.21 -3.23
C ALA A 337 6.61 -13.39 -2.51
N VAL A 338 6.29 -12.73 -1.39
CA VAL A 338 7.29 -12.08 -0.49
C VAL A 338 8.41 -13.05 -0.09
N PHE A 339 8.07 -14.31 0.17
CA PHE A 339 9.03 -15.32 0.63
C PHE A 339 9.88 -15.89 -0.51
N LEU A 340 9.46 -15.70 -1.75
CA LEU A 340 10.20 -16.15 -2.95
C LEU A 340 11.26 -15.14 -3.41
N ILE A 341 11.34 -13.96 -2.77
CA ILE A 341 12.34 -12.94 -3.13
C ILE A 341 13.75 -13.48 -2.82
N PRO A 342 14.63 -13.62 -3.82
CA PRO A 342 15.97 -14.15 -3.62
C PRO A 342 16.77 -13.25 -2.68
N ARG A 343 17.59 -13.86 -1.81
CA ARG A 343 18.49 -13.14 -0.92
C ARG A 343 19.79 -12.84 -1.67
N LYS A 344 20.29 -11.62 -1.50
CA LYS A 344 21.56 -11.18 -2.11
C LYS A 344 22.79 -11.85 -1.46
N ASP A 345 22.58 -12.58 -0.38
CA ASP A 345 23.64 -13.08 0.52
C ASP A 345 24.13 -14.49 0.17
N ALA A 346 23.59 -15.14 -0.86
CA ALA A 346 24.13 -16.40 -1.36
C ALA A 346 25.22 -16.14 -2.40
N LYS A 347 26.28 -15.42 -2.02
CA LYS A 347 27.59 -15.77 -2.57
C LYS A 347 28.01 -16.99 -1.77
N GLU A 348 27.75 -18.17 -2.31
CA GLU A 348 28.36 -19.41 -1.84
C GLU A 348 29.87 -19.16 -1.81
N GLU A 349 30.43 -19.05 -0.61
CA GLU A 349 31.88 -19.05 -0.38
C GLU A 349 32.47 -20.42 -0.65
#